data_AF-K3X8D5-F1
#
_entry.id   AF-K3X8D5-F1
#
_cell.length_a   1.000
_cell.length_b   1.000
_cell.length_c   1.000
_cell.angle_alpha   90.00
_cell.angle_beta   90.00
_cell.angle_gamma   90.00
#
_symmetry.space_group_name_H-M   'P 1'
#
loop_
_entity.id
_entity.type
_entity.pdbx_description
1 polymer ?
#
loop_
_entity_poly.entity_id
_entity_poly.type
_entity_poly.pdbx_seq_one_letter_code
_entity_poly.pdbx_strand_id
1 'polypeptide(L)'
;MATEMEMPPPPPPRARGRSAWSRCDEAVARIAPTSTTTCQVCSQSIAQGEWQLGVMFIHVEGFMLMEWYHLQCSFCIPGGGLQDVLETVQSEMTSAQKLQFQAAYEKLVTSGGNEGPLAMASATMVS
;
A
#
# COMPACT_ATOMS: atom_id res chain seq x y z
N MET A 1 11.18 -19.82 -62.83
CA MET A 1 11.28 -20.35 -61.45
C MET A 1 11.54 -19.17 -60.52
N ALA A 2 10.48 -18.48 -60.13
CA ALA A 2 10.57 -17.40 -59.14
C ALA A 2 10.52 -18.06 -57.75
N THR A 3 11.57 -17.90 -56.97
CA THR A 3 11.55 -18.31 -55.57
C THR A 3 10.72 -17.28 -54.83
N GLU A 4 9.55 -17.68 -54.36
CA GLU A 4 8.74 -16.89 -53.46
C GLU A 4 9.51 -16.83 -52.14
N MET A 5 9.98 -15.65 -51.75
CA MET A 5 10.61 -15.43 -50.46
C MET A 5 9.47 -15.23 -49.45
N GLU A 6 9.06 -16.33 -48.81
CA GLU A 6 8.08 -16.28 -47.74
C GLU A 6 8.58 -15.36 -46.61
N MET A 7 7.79 -14.33 -46.33
CA MET A 7 8.03 -13.38 -45.26
C MET A 7 7.76 -14.09 -43.91
N PRO A 8 8.66 -13.98 -42.91
CA PRO A 8 8.49 -14.69 -41.65
C PRO A 8 7.21 -14.23 -40.95
N PRO A 9 6.50 -15.13 -40.26
CA PRO A 9 5.27 -14.79 -39.55
C PRO A 9 5.55 -13.70 -38.51
N PRO A 10 4.59 -12.77 -38.28
CA PRO A 10 4.73 -11.77 -37.24
C PRO A 10 4.98 -12.45 -35.89
N PRO A 11 5.81 -11.87 -35.00
CA PRO A 11 6.05 -12.44 -33.69
C PRO A 11 4.71 -12.60 -32.95
N PRO A 12 4.55 -13.64 -32.11
CA PRO A 12 3.34 -13.81 -31.33
C PRO A 12 3.05 -12.54 -30.53
N PRO A 13 1.77 -12.16 -30.32
CA PRO A 13 1.43 -11.02 -29.48
C PRO A 13 2.15 -11.20 -28.15
N ARG A 14 3.03 -10.26 -27.80
CA ARG A 14 3.75 -10.26 -26.52
C ARG A 14 2.72 -10.60 -25.46
N ALA A 15 2.88 -11.75 -24.79
CA ALA A 15 2.06 -12.09 -23.65
C ALA A 15 2.02 -10.83 -22.79
N ARG A 16 0.82 -10.26 -22.58
CA ARG A 16 0.63 -9.06 -21.77
C ARG A 16 1.32 -9.36 -20.46
N GLY A 17 2.54 -8.85 -20.34
CA GLY A 17 3.50 -9.32 -19.36
C GLY A 17 2.89 -9.12 -18.00
N ARG A 18 3.20 -10.03 -17.08
CA ARG A 18 3.15 -9.75 -15.64
C ARG A 18 3.51 -8.28 -15.44
N SER A 19 2.72 -7.56 -14.64
CA SER A 19 3.02 -6.18 -14.28
C SER A 19 4.53 -6.05 -14.01
N ALA A 20 5.17 -5.03 -14.59
CA ALA A 20 6.61 -4.87 -14.45
C ALA A 20 7.03 -4.71 -12.97
N TRP A 21 6.05 -4.42 -12.12
CA TRP A 21 6.11 -4.46 -10.66
C TRP A 21 5.55 -5.77 -10.12
N SER A 22 6.34 -6.44 -9.29
CA SER A 22 5.90 -7.55 -8.44
C SER A 22 5.89 -7.08 -7.00
N ARG A 23 4.81 -7.39 -6.28
CA ARG A 23 4.75 -7.13 -4.84
C ARG A 23 5.73 -8.04 -4.11
N CYS A 24 6.46 -7.50 -3.14
CA CYS A 24 7.17 -8.30 -2.16
C CYS A 24 6.21 -8.70 -1.05
N ASP A 25 6.27 -9.95 -0.62
CA ASP A 25 5.54 -10.41 0.57
C ASP A 25 6.10 -9.80 1.86
N GLU A 26 7.28 -9.19 1.80
CA GLU A 26 7.92 -8.48 2.92
C GLU A 26 7.23 -7.13 3.15
N ALA A 27 6.16 -7.15 3.94
CA ALA A 27 5.49 -5.96 4.38
C ALA A 27 5.92 -5.50 5.76
N VAL A 28 5.79 -4.19 5.97
CA VAL A 28 6.32 -3.53 7.16
C VAL A 28 5.18 -2.80 7.86
N ALA A 29 5.07 -2.92 9.18
CA ALA A 29 4.33 -1.93 9.96
C ALA A 29 5.23 -1.29 10.99
N ARG A 30 5.09 0.03 11.12
CA ARG A 30 5.86 0.80 12.07
C ARG A 30 5.08 2.03 12.53
N ILE A 31 5.48 2.56 13.67
CA ILE A 31 5.14 3.92 14.06
C ILE A 31 5.90 4.88 13.14
N ALA A 32 5.20 5.82 12.53
CA ALA A 32 5.75 6.81 11.63
C ALA A 32 6.77 7.68 12.39
N PRO A 33 8.06 7.66 12.00
CA PRO A 33 9.08 8.45 12.67
C PRO A 33 8.97 9.95 12.35
N THR A 34 8.34 10.29 11.22
CA THR A 34 8.12 11.63 10.69
C THR A 34 6.76 11.69 9.99
N SER A 35 6.26 12.90 9.73
CA SER A 35 4.99 13.12 9.01
C SER A 35 5.15 13.34 7.51
N THR A 36 6.17 12.72 6.90
CA THR A 36 6.55 12.95 5.49
C THR A 36 6.00 11.89 4.54
N THR A 37 5.52 10.77 5.06
CA THR A 37 4.92 9.69 4.26
C THR A 37 3.47 10.03 3.93
N THR A 38 3.05 9.76 2.69
CA THR A 38 1.69 10.03 2.22
C THR A 38 0.97 8.71 1.98
N CYS A 39 -0.27 8.60 2.49
CA CYS A 39 -1.09 7.43 2.28
C CYS A 39 -1.56 7.35 0.82
N GLN A 40 -1.38 6.20 0.19
CA GLN A 40 -1.78 6.00 -1.22
C GLN A 40 -3.30 5.85 -1.43
N VAL A 41 -4.10 5.75 -0.35
CA VAL A 41 -5.57 5.66 -0.45
C VAL A 41 -6.23 7.03 -0.33
N CYS A 42 -5.90 7.79 0.72
CA CYS A 42 -6.54 9.09 0.99
C CYS A 42 -5.70 10.29 0.55
N SER A 43 -4.47 10.07 0.09
CA SER A 43 -3.50 11.11 -0.31
C SER A 43 -3.13 12.11 0.79
N GLN A 44 -3.46 11.82 2.05
CA GLN A 44 -3.07 12.64 3.20
C GLN A 44 -1.75 12.15 3.80
N SER A 45 -1.03 13.06 4.46
CA SER A 45 0.17 12.71 5.23
C SER A 45 -0.17 11.82 6.42
N ILE A 46 0.67 10.84 6.71
CA ILE A 46 0.58 10.02 7.92
C ILE A 46 1.28 10.76 9.04
N ALA A 47 0.61 10.97 10.19
CA ALA A 47 1.18 11.79 11.24
C ALA A 47 2.31 11.05 11.98
N GLN A 48 3.29 11.82 12.48
CA GLN A 48 4.34 11.26 13.33
C GLN A 48 3.72 10.62 14.57
N GLY A 49 4.17 9.42 14.94
CA GLY A 49 3.61 8.68 16.07
C GLY A 49 2.41 7.79 15.73
N GLU A 50 1.88 7.85 14.50
CA GLU A 50 0.82 6.94 14.05
C GLU A 50 1.36 5.67 13.41
N TRP A 51 0.57 4.60 13.42
CA TRP A 51 0.89 3.37 12.69
C TRP A 51 0.74 3.57 11.18
N GLN A 52 1.80 3.24 10.45
CA GLN A 52 1.80 3.14 8.99
C GLN A 52 2.13 1.73 8.53
N LEU A 53 1.44 1.28 7.48
CA LEU A 53 1.67 0.01 6.80
C LEU A 53 2.43 0.28 5.50
N GLY A 54 3.50 -0.46 5.27
CA GLY A 54 4.39 -0.37 4.13
C GLY A 54 4.26 -1.63 3.27
N VAL A 55 4.03 -1.44 1.97
CA VAL A 55 4.08 -2.52 0.98
C VAL A 55 5.22 -2.23 0.02
N MET A 56 6.12 -3.20 -0.12
CA MET A 56 7.23 -3.08 -1.04
C MET A 56 6.89 -3.71 -2.39
N PHE A 57 7.30 -3.06 -3.47
CA PHE A 57 7.19 -3.53 -4.84
C PHE A 57 8.57 -3.51 -5.49
N ILE A 58 8.93 -4.61 -6.14
CA ILE A 58 10.16 -4.73 -6.92
C ILE A 58 9.81 -4.69 -8.41
N HIS A 59 10.47 -3.81 -9.13
CA HIS A 59 10.45 -3.77 -10.58
C HIS A 59 11.36 -4.85 -11.16
N VAL A 60 11.02 -5.39 -12.33
CA VAL A 60 11.87 -6.36 -13.05
C VAL A 60 13.26 -5.82 -13.40
N GLU A 61 13.44 -4.50 -13.44
CA GLU A 61 14.74 -3.83 -13.65
C GLU A 61 15.52 -3.57 -12.34
N GLY A 62 14.99 -4.02 -11.18
CA GLY A 62 15.64 -3.89 -9.87
C GLY A 62 15.29 -2.63 -9.09
N PHE A 63 14.37 -1.78 -9.58
CA PHE A 63 13.85 -0.65 -8.80
C PHE A 63 12.96 -1.13 -7.66
N MET A 64 13.01 -0.44 -6.53
CA MET A 64 12.13 -0.72 -5.39
C MET A 64 11.24 0.49 -5.11
N LEU A 65 9.95 0.23 -4.91
CA LEU A 65 8.96 1.21 -4.49
C LEU A 65 8.37 0.75 -3.16
N MET A 66 8.31 1.67 -2.20
CA MET A 66 7.63 1.45 -0.92
C MET A 66 6.41 2.36 -0.86
N GLU A 67 5.24 1.75 -0.78
CA GLU A 67 3.98 2.47 -0.61
C GLU A 67 3.54 2.42 0.85
N TRP A 68 3.11 3.58 1.36
CA TRP A 68 2.65 3.71 2.74
C TRP A 68 1.15 3.93 2.81
N TYR A 69 0.55 3.39 3.87
CA TYR A 69 -0.89 3.41 4.11
C TYR A 69 -1.18 3.69 5.58
N HIS A 70 -2.20 4.48 5.88
CA HIS A 70 -2.75 4.54 7.23
C HIS A 70 -3.32 3.18 7.62
N LEU A 71 -3.24 2.85 8.90
CA LEU A 71 -3.87 1.64 9.43
C LEU A 71 -5.37 1.59 9.13
N GLN A 72 -6.08 2.71 9.27
CA GLN A 72 -7.51 2.83 8.95
C GLN A 72 -7.81 2.74 7.45
N CYS A 73 -6.95 3.28 6.60
CA CYS A 73 -7.18 3.23 5.15
C CYS A 73 -7.00 1.83 4.56
N SER A 74 -6.43 0.89 5.32
CA SER A 74 -6.26 -0.49 4.88
C SER A 74 -7.59 -1.19 4.58
N PHE A 75 -8.68 -0.80 5.26
CA PHE A 75 -10.02 -1.33 5.02
C PHE A 75 -10.63 -0.91 3.68
N CYS A 76 -10.15 0.19 3.10
CA CYS A 76 -10.66 0.73 1.84
C CYS A 76 -10.02 0.09 0.61
N ILE A 77 -9.03 -0.79 0.77
CA ILE A 77 -8.33 -1.40 -0.36
C ILE A 77 -9.11 -2.63 -0.85
N PRO A 78 -9.74 -2.58 -2.04
CA PRO A 78 -10.48 -3.71 -2.57
C PRO A 78 -9.55 -4.87 -2.91
N GLY A 79 -9.99 -6.10 -2.63
CA GLY A 79 -9.31 -7.33 -3.07
C GLY A 79 -8.36 -7.97 -2.05
N GLY A 80 -8.52 -7.70 -0.75
CA GLY A 80 -7.73 -8.39 0.29
C GLY A 80 -6.24 -8.05 0.26
N GLY A 81 -5.83 -7.08 -0.57
CA GLY A 81 -4.43 -6.77 -0.85
C GLY A 81 -3.61 -6.54 0.41
N LEU A 82 -4.11 -5.83 1.42
CA LEU A 82 -3.36 -5.64 2.66
C LEU A 82 -3.54 -6.73 3.71
N GLN A 83 -4.50 -7.66 3.59
CA GLN A 83 -4.79 -8.64 4.65
C GLN A 83 -3.65 -9.65 4.83
N ASP A 84 -3.18 -10.23 3.73
CA ASP A 84 -2.01 -11.11 3.71
C ASP A 84 -0.76 -10.39 4.25
N VAL A 85 -0.64 -9.10 3.93
CA VAL A 85 0.43 -8.25 4.44
C VAL A 85 0.28 -7.94 5.92
N LEU A 86 -0.94 -7.69 6.41
CA LEU A 86 -1.22 -7.47 7.82
C LEU A 86 -0.89 -8.74 8.64
N GLU A 87 -1.14 -9.92 8.08
CA GLU A 87 -0.78 -11.20 8.71
C GLU A 87 0.74 -11.39 8.73
N THR A 88 1.42 -11.16 7.60
CA THR A 88 2.89 -11.26 7.50
C THR A 88 3.59 -10.28 8.44
N VAL A 89 3.15 -9.01 8.45
CA VAL A 89 3.62 -7.98 9.40
C VAL A 89 3.49 -8.46 10.84
N GLN A 90 2.33 -9.04 11.18
CA GLN A 90 2.10 -9.54 12.53
C GLN A 90 3.01 -10.73 12.86
N SER A 91 3.45 -11.53 11.89
CA SER A 91 4.37 -12.65 12.12
C SER A 91 5.77 -12.17 12.54
N GLU A 92 6.32 -11.18 11.84
CA GLU A 92 7.71 -10.72 11.98
C GLU A 92 7.97 -9.75 13.16
N MET A 93 6.92 -9.21 13.78
CA MET A 93 7.04 -8.31 14.92
C MET A 93 7.48 -8.99 16.23
N THR A 94 8.12 -8.22 17.13
CA THR A 94 8.30 -8.67 18.52
C THR A 94 6.96 -8.74 19.26
N SER A 95 6.87 -9.55 20.32
CA SER A 95 5.63 -9.71 21.11
C SER A 95 5.10 -8.36 21.65
N ALA A 96 5.99 -7.45 22.05
CA ALA A 96 5.61 -6.12 22.52
C ALA A 96 5.01 -5.26 21.38
N GLN A 97 5.62 -5.28 20.20
CA GLN A 97 5.10 -4.57 19.03
C GLN A 97 3.77 -5.15 18.55
N LYS A 98 3.61 -6.48 18.55
CA LYS A 98 2.33 -7.14 18.22
C LYS A 98 1.22 -6.66 19.15
N LEU A 99 1.47 -6.60 20.46
CA LEU A 99 0.49 -6.11 21.43
C LEU A 99 0.12 -4.64 21.18
N GLN A 100 1.11 -3.78 20.91
CA GLN A 100 0.85 -2.38 20.59
C GLN A 100 0.06 -2.22 19.28
N PHE A 101 0.39 -3.02 18.27
CA PHE A 101 -0.29 -3.01 16.98
C PHE A 101 -1.73 -3.53 17.10
N GLN A 102 -1.94 -4.66 17.79
CA GLN A 102 -3.26 -5.21 18.07
C GLN A 102 -4.12 -4.24 18.85
N ALA A 103 -3.61 -3.63 19.92
CA ALA A 103 -4.34 -2.64 20.68
C ALA A 103 -4.71 -1.40 19.84
N ALA A 104 -3.85 -0.97 18.91
CA ALA A 104 -4.17 0.11 17.98
C ALA A 104 -5.24 -0.31 16.97
N TYR A 105 -5.14 -1.53 16.43
CA TYR A 105 -6.11 -2.07 15.48
C TYR A 105 -7.49 -2.30 16.11
N GLU A 106 -7.55 -2.89 17.31
CA GLU A 106 -8.79 -3.07 18.06
C GLU A 106 -9.47 -1.74 18.38
N LYS A 107 -8.69 -0.71 18.76
CA LYS A 107 -9.22 0.65 18.96
C LYS A 107 -9.88 1.18 17.69
N LEU A 108 -9.26 0.97 16.52
CA LEU A 108 -9.83 1.41 15.24
C LEU A 108 -11.10 0.64 14.86
N VAL A 109 -11.11 -0.68 15.09
CA VAL A 109 -12.28 -1.52 14.80
C VAL A 109 -13.44 -1.17 15.74
N THR A 110 -13.17 -0.90 17.01
CA THR A 110 -14.19 -0.51 18.00
C THR A 110 -14.65 0.94 17.85
N SER A 111 -13.82 1.83 17.31
CA SER A 111 -14.21 3.21 16.98
C SER A 111 -14.85 3.37 15.59
N GLY A 112 -14.88 2.31 14.77
CA GLY A 112 -15.36 2.33 13.38
C GLY A 112 -16.88 2.51 13.16
N GLY A 113 -17.61 3.09 14.11
CA GLY A 113 -19.05 3.40 13.98
C GLY A 113 -19.37 4.84 13.53
N ASN A 114 -18.40 5.75 13.61
CA ASN A 114 -18.44 7.14 13.17
C ASN A 114 -16.97 7.60 13.26
N GLU A 115 -16.28 8.09 12.25
CA GLU A 115 -16.49 9.32 11.52
C GLU A 115 -15.57 9.21 10.30
N GLY A 116 -16.13 9.23 9.08
CA GLY A 116 -15.32 9.58 7.92
C GLY A 116 -14.83 11.02 8.10
N PRO A 117 -13.62 11.40 7.65
CA PRO A 117 -13.16 12.78 7.76
C PRO A 117 -14.06 13.67 6.92
N LEU A 118 -15.07 14.24 7.57
CA LEU A 118 -15.87 15.34 7.07
C LEU A 118 -14.92 16.53 6.94
N ALA A 119 -14.93 17.12 5.75
CA ALA A 119 -14.29 18.35 5.40
C ALA A 119 -14.27 19.37 6.54
N MET A 120 -13.07 19.70 7.03
CA MET A 120 -12.85 20.97 7.71
C MET A 120 -12.44 21.98 6.64
N ALA A 121 -13.47 22.50 5.96
CA ALA A 121 -13.36 23.75 5.24
C ALA A 121 -12.96 24.83 6.28
N SER A 122 -11.71 25.28 6.22
CA SER A 122 -11.26 26.45 6.96
C SER A 122 -12.00 27.67 6.42
N ALA A 123 -13.05 28.09 7.15
CA ALA A 123 -13.73 29.34 6.93
C ALA A 123 -12.76 30.50 7.19
N THR A 124 -12.73 31.42 6.22
CA THR A 124 -11.98 32.65 6.17
C THR A 124 -12.31 33.55 7.37
N MET A 125 -11.29 34.00 8.10
CA MET A 125 -11.35 35.26 8.84
C MET A 125 -10.22 36.15 8.34
N VAL A 126 -10.56 37.13 7.50
CA VAL A 126 -9.78 38.37 7.39
C VAL A 126 -10.71 39.49 7.85
N SER A 127 -10.18 40.26 8.79
CA SER A 127 -10.85 41.32 9.57
C SER A 127 -11.27 42.52 8.76
#